data_AF-A0A945JVD7-F1
#
_entry.id   AF-A0A945JVD7-F1
#
_cell.length_a   1.000
_cell.length_b   1.000
_cell.length_c   1.000
_cell.angle_alpha   90.00
_cell.angle_beta   90.00
_cell.angle_gamma   90.00
#
_symmetry.space_group_name_H-M   'P 1'
#
loop_
_entity.id
_entity.type
_entity.pdbx_description
1 polymer ?
#
loop_
_entity_poly.entity_id
_entity_poly.type
_entity_poly.pdbx_seq_one_letter_code
_entity_poly.pdbx_strand_id
1 'polypeptide(L)'
;MKLGVIDLRSWRPTVVCLLAATVVIWWGSLDNGFHYDDEHSIQLNIHLRLAPDLGDVKDGIQAYFSDPSTFSRDAKKGMYRPLLVSSFALNHAANLAFGLDGYDVRGFHVINILIHALNGLLVCWFARLLWPGRKQIGLVAGLVFIAWPLGSEPVNYISSRSESLAALFYLLTMALYVAAQTGQSRRMYWACWLAMGAGLLTKSTGITLPASLLLLDIAVISRFDFRRLQARLLRWHMPSWLLATGYLTLIIQNGFLGRSLGAPVRDGWHQLLTQSKAVGYYVHLLVLPTNLSVEPQFQEQGVVSAAVLGGGLLA
;
A
#
# COMPACT_ATOMS: atom_id res chain seq x y z
N MET A 1 21.47 -22.88 -1.15
CA MET A 1 21.16 -21.53 -0.62
C MET A 1 19.85 -21.61 0.14
N LYS A 2 19.81 -21.42 1.47
CA LYS A 2 18.55 -21.44 2.24
C LYS A 2 17.66 -20.30 1.73
N LEU A 3 16.60 -20.64 1.00
CA LEU A 3 15.78 -19.73 0.19
C LEU A 3 14.94 -18.68 0.96
N GLY A 4 15.22 -18.44 2.23
CA GLY A 4 14.50 -17.46 3.04
C GLY A 4 15.37 -16.44 3.78
N VAL A 5 16.68 -16.68 3.94
CA VAL A 5 17.52 -15.78 4.77
C VAL A 5 18.22 -14.78 3.86
N ILE A 6 17.94 -13.49 4.07
CA ILE A 6 18.65 -12.38 3.44
C ILE A 6 20.11 -12.43 3.91
N ASP A 7 21.02 -12.85 3.04
CA ASP A 7 22.45 -12.70 3.28
C ASP A 7 22.85 -11.24 3.03
N LEU A 8 23.00 -10.48 4.10
CA LEU A 8 23.30 -9.05 4.06
C LEU A 8 24.53 -8.73 3.19
N ARG A 9 25.55 -9.59 3.15
CA ARG A 9 26.76 -9.33 2.34
C ARG A 9 26.46 -9.34 0.85
N SER A 10 25.71 -10.33 0.37
CA SER A 10 25.33 -10.39 -1.04
C SER A 10 24.23 -9.40 -1.44
N TRP A 11 23.48 -8.89 -0.46
CA TRP A 11 22.43 -7.89 -0.69
C TRP A 11 22.92 -6.44 -0.70
N ARG A 12 24.01 -6.12 0.01
CA ARG A 12 24.62 -4.77 0.05
C ARG A 12 24.66 -4.04 -1.30
N PRO A 13 25.23 -4.59 -2.39
CA PRO A 13 25.29 -3.87 -3.66
C PRO A 13 23.90 -3.61 -4.26
N THR A 14 22.97 -4.54 -4.10
CA THR A 14 21.57 -4.37 -4.55
C THR A 14 20.88 -3.26 -3.77
N VAL A 15 21.04 -3.23 -2.45
CA VAL A 15 20.44 -2.19 -1.60
C VAL A 15 21.01 -0.82 -1.95
N VAL A 16 22.34 -0.69 -2.03
CA VAL A 16 22.99 0.58 -2.40
C VAL A 16 22.51 1.06 -3.77
N CYS A 17 22.45 0.18 -4.77
CA CYS A 17 21.99 0.53 -6.10
C CYS A 17 20.53 1.02 -6.13
N LEU A 18 19.61 0.32 -5.47
CA LEU A 18 18.20 0.71 -5.42
C LEU A 18 17.99 2.01 -4.64
N LEU A 19 18.69 2.20 -3.52
CA LEU A 19 18.62 3.44 -2.73
C LEU A 19 19.17 4.63 -3.53
N ALA A 20 20.33 4.46 -4.17
CA ALA A 20 20.93 5.50 -5.01
C ALA A 20 20.01 5.86 -6.18
N ALA A 21 19.45 4.86 -6.88
CA ALA A 21 18.50 5.08 -7.96
C ALA A 21 17.25 5.84 -7.47
N THR A 22 16.72 5.47 -6.30
CA THR A 22 15.55 6.16 -5.73
C THR A 22 15.85 7.63 -5.48
N VAL A 23 16.97 7.95 -4.84
CA VAL A 23 17.37 9.33 -4.56
C VAL A 23 17.57 10.11 -5.87
N VAL A 24 18.29 9.55 -6.83
CA VAL A 24 18.55 10.24 -8.11
C VAL A 24 17.27 10.55 -8.88
N ILE A 25 16.31 9.62 -8.91
CA ILE A 25 15.06 9.78 -9.68
C ILE A 25 14.08 10.71 -8.96
N TRP A 26 13.97 10.60 -7.64
CA TRP A 26 12.89 11.24 -6.87
C TRP A 26 13.34 12.43 -6.03
N TRP A 27 14.61 12.82 -6.03
CA TRP A 27 15.09 14.01 -5.31
C TRP A 27 14.27 15.26 -5.63
N GLY A 28 13.87 15.43 -6.89
CA GLY A 28 13.08 16.59 -7.32
C GLY A 28 11.68 16.70 -6.69
N SER A 29 11.18 15.66 -6.02
CA SER A 29 9.88 15.72 -5.34
C SER A 29 9.93 16.34 -3.94
N LEU A 30 11.11 16.61 -3.39
CA LEU A 30 11.25 17.03 -1.99
C LEU A 30 10.59 18.37 -1.67
N ASP A 31 10.54 19.27 -2.64
CA ASP A 31 9.99 20.63 -2.47
C ASP A 31 8.52 20.75 -2.96
N ASN A 32 7.88 19.63 -3.33
CA ASN A 32 6.49 19.66 -3.76
C ASN A 32 5.56 20.00 -2.58
N GLY A 33 4.46 20.69 -2.91
CA GLY A 33 3.51 21.18 -1.92
C GLY A 33 2.56 20.09 -1.43
N PHE A 34 1.75 20.44 -0.43
CA PHE A 34 0.55 19.69 -0.09
C PHE A 34 -0.54 19.88 -1.15
N HIS A 35 -1.24 18.82 -1.50
CA HIS A 35 -2.31 18.82 -2.50
C HIS A 35 -3.51 17.95 -2.07
N TYR A 36 -4.72 18.24 -2.56
CA TYR A 36 -5.91 17.40 -2.39
C TYR A 36 -6.21 16.97 -0.94
N ASP A 37 -6.20 15.67 -0.64
CA ASP A 37 -6.56 15.16 0.69
C ASP A 37 -5.53 15.53 1.76
N ASP A 38 -4.34 16.04 1.37
CA ASP A 38 -3.35 16.57 2.31
C ASP A 38 -3.93 17.68 3.18
N GLU A 39 -4.81 18.51 2.61
CA GLU A 39 -5.40 19.64 3.33
C GLU A 39 -6.20 19.16 4.55
N HIS A 40 -7.10 18.19 4.34
CA HIS A 40 -8.02 17.75 5.39
C HIS A 40 -7.52 16.59 6.24
N SER A 41 -6.58 15.79 5.73
CA SER A 41 -6.03 14.64 6.46
C SER A 41 -4.70 14.95 7.15
N ILE A 42 -3.97 15.99 6.69
CA ILE A 42 -2.66 16.39 7.23
C ILE A 42 -2.68 17.82 7.77
N GLN A 43 -2.74 18.84 6.90
CA GLN A 43 -2.47 20.24 7.27
C GLN A 43 -3.45 20.77 8.33
N LEU A 44 -4.73 20.52 8.12
CA LEU A 44 -5.80 21.00 8.99
C LEU A 44 -6.26 19.95 10.00
N ASN A 45 -5.64 18.77 10.01
CA ASN A 45 -5.96 17.72 10.96
C ASN A 45 -5.28 18.00 12.31
N ILE A 46 -6.06 18.50 13.27
CA ILE A 46 -5.59 18.83 14.61
C ILE A 46 -5.04 17.62 15.37
N HIS A 47 -5.51 16.40 15.03
CA HIS A 47 -5.12 15.18 15.73
C HIS A 47 -3.67 14.77 15.46
N LEU A 48 -3.01 15.33 14.44
CA LEU A 48 -1.62 15.02 14.10
C LEU A 48 -0.60 15.89 14.85
N ARG A 49 -1.05 16.92 15.57
CA ARG A 49 -0.21 17.94 16.20
C ARG A 49 0.40 17.44 17.50
N LEU A 50 1.15 16.35 17.41
CA LEU A 50 1.84 15.76 18.53
C LEU A 50 3.13 16.53 18.82
N ALA A 51 3.36 16.84 20.09
CA ALA A 51 4.65 17.26 20.59
C ALA A 51 5.66 16.10 20.48
N PRO A 52 6.97 16.40 20.30
CA PRO A 52 8.02 15.40 20.21
C PRO A 52 8.38 14.80 21.59
N ASP A 53 7.37 14.48 22.41
CA ASP A 53 7.52 13.79 23.68
C ASP A 53 6.84 12.43 23.65
N LEU A 54 7.39 11.48 24.42
CA LEU A 54 6.94 10.09 24.37
C LEU A 54 5.51 9.91 24.92
N GLY A 55 5.07 10.78 25.82
CA GLY A 55 3.74 10.72 26.41
C GLY A 55 2.68 11.08 25.37
N ASP A 56 2.82 12.25 24.74
CA ASP A 56 1.89 12.73 23.73
C ASP A 56 1.88 11.84 22.49
N VAL A 57 3.05 11.33 22.06
CA VAL A 57 3.13 10.34 20.97
C VAL A 57 2.34 9.08 21.29
N LYS A 58 2.46 8.55 22.52
CA LYS A 58 1.74 7.35 22.94
C LYS A 58 0.24 7.60 22.99
N ASP A 59 -0.19 8.71 23.58
CA ASP A 59 -1.60 9.05 23.74
C ASP A 59 -2.27 9.30 22.38
N GLY A 60 -1.59 10.01 21.47
CA GLY A 60 -2.02 10.20 20.09
C GLY A 60 -2.20 8.88 19.34
N ILE A 61 -1.20 7.99 19.38
CA ILE A 61 -1.30 6.67 18.74
C ILE A 61 -2.48 5.87 19.33
N GLN A 62 -2.67 5.87 20.65
CA GLN A 62 -3.79 5.17 21.27
C GLN A 62 -5.14 5.72 20.78
N ALA A 63 -5.25 7.04 20.62
CA ALA A 63 -6.46 7.67 20.10
C ALA A 63 -6.77 7.22 18.66
N TYR A 64 -5.77 7.15 17.78
CA TYR A 64 -6.00 6.77 16.37
C TYR A 64 -6.54 5.35 16.20
N PHE A 65 -6.11 4.42 17.06
CA PHE A 65 -6.62 3.05 17.08
C PHE A 65 -8.02 2.91 17.69
N SER A 66 -8.48 3.92 18.41
CA SER A 66 -9.76 3.89 19.13
C SER A 66 -10.85 4.71 18.44
N ASP A 67 -10.47 5.80 17.76
CA ASP A 67 -11.40 6.76 17.16
C ASP A 67 -11.10 7.00 15.66
N PRO A 68 -11.94 6.46 14.75
CA PRO A 68 -11.82 6.70 13.31
C PRO A 68 -12.02 8.17 12.88
N SER A 69 -12.57 9.04 13.74
CA SER A 69 -12.75 10.46 13.43
C SER A 69 -11.41 11.21 13.30
N THR A 70 -10.36 10.68 13.92
CA THR A 70 -9.00 11.25 13.92
C THR A 70 -8.33 11.29 12.54
N PHE A 71 -8.89 10.58 11.55
CA PHE A 71 -8.34 10.54 10.19
C PHE A 71 -8.39 11.88 9.46
N SER A 72 -9.38 12.72 9.75
CA SER A 72 -9.56 13.99 9.05
C SER A 72 -10.21 15.04 9.92
N ARG A 73 -9.93 16.31 9.65
CA ARG A 73 -10.72 17.42 10.21
C ARG A 73 -12.22 17.34 9.90
N ASP A 74 -12.59 16.70 8.79
CA ASP A 74 -13.99 16.50 8.42
C ASP A 74 -14.46 15.14 8.94
N ALA A 75 -15.28 15.16 10.00
CA ALA A 75 -15.83 13.96 10.61
C ALA A 75 -16.63 13.09 9.62
N LYS A 76 -17.17 13.66 8.53
CA LYS A 76 -17.86 12.90 7.48
C LYS A 76 -16.89 12.10 6.60
N LYS A 77 -15.62 12.51 6.53
CA LYS A 77 -14.53 11.82 5.82
C LYS A 77 -13.74 10.86 6.71
N GLY A 78 -14.20 10.61 7.94
CA GLY A 78 -13.53 9.69 8.88
C GLY A 78 -13.36 8.29 8.31
N MET A 79 -12.14 7.76 8.37
CA MET A 79 -11.79 6.42 7.90
C MET A 79 -10.97 5.71 8.97
N TYR A 80 -11.21 4.42 9.17
CA TYR A 80 -10.40 3.63 10.11
C TYR A 80 -9.09 3.21 9.45
N ARG A 81 -8.06 4.06 9.60
CA ARG A 81 -6.70 3.87 9.06
C ARG A 81 -5.65 4.25 10.10
N PRO A 82 -5.67 3.64 11.30
CA PRO A 82 -4.86 4.09 12.43
C PRO A 82 -3.35 4.11 12.13
N LEU A 83 -2.84 3.12 11.38
CA LEU A 83 -1.41 3.06 11.07
C LEU A 83 -0.97 4.17 10.11
N LEU A 84 -1.86 4.56 9.18
CA LEU A 84 -1.63 5.69 8.28
C LEU A 84 -1.61 7.01 9.07
N VAL A 85 -2.58 7.23 9.95
CA VAL A 85 -2.66 8.44 10.79
C VAL A 85 -1.43 8.54 11.70
N SER A 86 -1.05 7.43 12.35
CA SER A 86 0.20 7.34 13.11
C SER A 86 1.41 7.73 12.26
N SER A 87 1.48 7.30 11.00
CA SER A 87 2.62 7.64 10.13
C SER A 87 2.73 9.15 9.87
N PHE A 88 1.61 9.87 9.74
CA PHE A 88 1.63 11.32 9.56
C PHE A 88 1.96 12.06 10.85
N ALA A 89 1.37 11.63 11.97
CA ALA A 89 1.59 12.25 13.28
C ALA A 89 3.05 12.08 13.74
N LEU A 90 3.62 10.88 13.57
CA LEU A 90 5.03 10.63 13.84
C LEU A 90 5.96 11.44 12.92
N ASN A 91 5.55 11.68 11.68
CA ASN A 91 6.31 12.54 10.77
C ASN A 91 6.31 14.00 11.25
N HIS A 92 5.16 14.50 11.68
CA HIS A 92 5.02 15.85 12.23
C HIS A 92 5.86 16.01 13.50
N ALA A 93 5.74 15.08 14.44
CA ALA A 93 6.55 15.08 15.67
C ALA A 93 8.06 14.96 15.36
N ALA A 94 8.45 14.14 14.39
CA ALA A 94 9.85 14.03 13.98
C ALA A 94 10.39 15.34 13.40
N ASN A 95 9.62 16.03 12.55
CA ASN A 95 10.00 17.33 12.03
C ASN A 95 10.30 18.32 13.18
N LEU A 96 9.40 18.41 14.17
CA LEU A 96 9.61 19.24 15.36
C LEU A 96 10.84 18.83 16.16
N ALA A 97 11.06 17.52 16.36
CA ALA A 97 12.22 16.99 17.08
C ALA A 97 13.56 17.36 16.39
N PHE A 98 13.56 17.51 15.07
CA PHE A 98 14.71 17.96 14.29
C PHE A 98 14.82 19.49 14.17
N GLY A 99 13.96 20.26 14.84
CA GLY A 99 13.96 21.71 14.81
C GLY A 99 13.40 22.32 13.52
N LEU A 100 12.62 21.54 12.76
CA LEU A 100 11.90 22.00 11.57
C LEU A 100 10.47 22.42 11.94
N ASP A 101 9.79 23.10 11.02
CA ASP A 101 8.34 23.26 11.11
C ASP A 101 7.66 21.88 11.05
N GLY A 102 6.65 21.65 11.90
CA GLY A 102 5.95 20.36 11.96
C GLY A 102 5.35 19.93 10.61
N TYR A 103 5.01 20.90 9.76
CA TYR A 103 4.46 20.69 8.42
C TYR A 103 5.49 20.92 7.31
N ASP A 104 6.80 20.89 7.60
CA ASP A 104 7.84 20.93 6.57
C ASP A 104 7.64 19.76 5.58
N VAL A 105 7.30 20.12 4.34
CA VAL A 105 6.97 19.18 3.25
C VAL A 105 8.11 18.23 2.92
N ARG A 106 9.36 18.66 3.09
CA ARG A 106 10.54 17.84 2.80
C ARG A 106 10.57 16.63 3.71
N GLY A 107 10.23 16.82 4.98
CA GLY A 107 10.10 15.74 5.95
C GLY A 107 9.08 14.69 5.52
N PHE A 108 7.94 15.12 4.97
CA PHE A 108 6.91 14.21 4.47
C PHE A 108 7.33 13.47 3.20
N HIS A 109 7.99 14.17 2.27
CA HIS A 109 8.51 13.55 1.04
C HIS A 109 9.65 12.58 1.30
N VAL A 110 10.56 12.87 2.23
CA VAL A 110 11.62 11.92 2.63
C VAL A 110 11.02 10.58 3.07
N ILE A 111 9.94 10.61 3.85
CA ILE A 111 9.25 9.38 4.27
C ILE A 111 8.58 8.67 3.09
N ASN A 112 7.91 9.39 2.18
CA ASN A 112 7.29 8.77 0.99
C ASN A 112 8.34 8.13 0.07
N ILE A 113 9.44 8.83 -0.21
CA ILE A 113 10.57 8.34 -1.01
C ILE A 113 11.18 7.10 -0.33
N LEU A 114 11.34 7.09 0.99
CA LEU A 114 11.84 5.94 1.73
C LEU A 114 10.89 4.73 1.60
N ILE A 115 9.58 4.94 1.73
CA ILE A 115 8.59 3.87 1.55
C ILE A 115 8.64 3.34 0.11
N HIS A 116 8.79 4.22 -0.89
CA HIS A 116 8.95 3.82 -2.30
C HIS A 116 10.22 2.98 -2.52
N ALA A 117 11.34 3.37 -1.93
CA ALA A 117 12.58 2.57 -1.95
C ALA A 117 12.38 1.19 -1.31
N LEU A 118 11.70 1.13 -0.16
CA LEU A 118 11.38 -0.12 0.52
C LEU A 118 10.48 -1.01 -0.35
N ASN A 119 9.51 -0.44 -1.05
CA ASN A 119 8.70 -1.16 -2.04
C ASN A 119 9.57 -1.74 -3.16
N GLY A 120 10.48 -0.96 -3.74
CA GLY A 120 11.43 -1.45 -4.74
C GLY A 120 12.32 -2.60 -4.24
N LEU A 121 12.76 -2.52 -2.99
CA LEU A 121 13.50 -3.60 -2.33
C LEU A 121 12.64 -4.86 -2.14
N LEU A 122 11.38 -4.71 -1.74
CA LEU A 122 10.44 -5.81 -1.60
C LEU A 122 10.11 -6.46 -2.95
N VAL A 123 9.92 -5.68 -4.02
CA VAL A 123 9.77 -6.21 -5.38
C VAL A 123 10.98 -7.03 -5.78
N CYS A 124 12.19 -6.50 -5.55
CA CYS A 124 13.43 -7.24 -5.82
C CYS A 124 13.51 -8.55 -5.02
N TRP A 125 13.15 -8.53 -3.74
CA TRP A 125 13.14 -9.71 -2.89
C TRP A 125 12.11 -10.74 -3.33
N PHE A 126 10.89 -10.30 -3.59
CA PHE A 126 9.81 -11.16 -4.03
C PHE A 126 10.16 -11.84 -5.37
N ALA A 127 10.68 -11.10 -6.34
CA ALA A 127 11.16 -11.67 -7.60
C ALA A 127 12.28 -12.70 -7.40
N ARG A 128 13.23 -12.48 -6.49
CA ARG A 128 14.28 -13.48 -6.17
C ARG A 128 13.73 -14.74 -5.53
N LEU A 129 12.62 -14.66 -4.79
CA LEU A 129 11.93 -15.82 -4.24
C LEU A 129 11.21 -16.62 -5.33
N LEU A 130 10.62 -15.94 -6.32
CA LEU A 130 9.92 -16.56 -7.44
C LEU A 130 10.87 -17.17 -8.49
N TRP A 131 12.05 -16.57 -8.71
CA TRP A 131 13.08 -17.08 -9.62
C TRP A 131 14.42 -17.33 -8.90
N PRO A 132 14.50 -18.41 -8.08
CA PRO A 132 15.73 -18.83 -7.41
C PRO A 132 16.93 -18.92 -8.36
N GLY A 133 18.08 -18.39 -7.94
CA GLY A 133 19.33 -18.44 -8.71
C GLY A 133 19.50 -17.30 -9.73
N ARG A 134 18.45 -16.52 -10.03
CA ARG A 134 18.50 -15.41 -11.00
C ARG A 134 18.43 -14.05 -10.32
N LYS A 135 19.46 -13.71 -9.52
CA LYS A 135 19.49 -12.50 -8.67
C LYS A 135 19.30 -11.19 -9.45
N GLN A 136 19.71 -11.18 -10.72
CA GLN A 136 19.60 -10.07 -11.65
C GLN A 136 18.14 -9.73 -11.97
N ILE A 137 17.27 -10.74 -12.10
CA ILE A 137 15.83 -10.52 -12.33
C ILE A 137 15.24 -9.68 -11.20
N GLY A 138 15.58 -9.98 -9.95
CA GLY A 138 15.13 -9.18 -8.82
C GLY A 138 15.65 -7.74 -8.84
N LEU A 139 16.94 -7.54 -9.15
CA LEU A 139 17.50 -6.19 -9.24
C LEU A 139 16.79 -5.38 -10.33
N VAL A 140 16.62 -5.96 -11.52
CA VAL A 140 15.91 -5.31 -12.64
C VAL A 140 14.47 -5.01 -12.25
N ALA A 141 13.74 -5.95 -11.66
CA ALA A 141 12.37 -5.72 -11.22
C ALA A 141 12.24 -4.57 -10.21
N GLY A 142 13.15 -4.51 -9.23
CA GLY A 142 13.19 -3.40 -8.26
C GLY A 142 13.54 -2.06 -8.90
N LEU A 143 14.50 -2.02 -9.83
CA LEU A 143 14.88 -0.80 -10.55
C LEU A 143 13.74 -0.31 -11.45
N VAL A 144 13.08 -1.22 -12.17
CA VAL A 144 11.89 -0.91 -12.98
C VAL A 144 10.81 -0.32 -12.08
N PHE A 145 10.49 -0.95 -10.94
CA PHE A 145 9.50 -0.42 -10.01
C PHE A 145 9.83 1.00 -9.52
N ILE A 146 11.08 1.25 -9.13
CA ILE A 146 11.51 2.57 -8.62
C ILE A 146 11.40 3.63 -9.72
N ALA A 147 11.81 3.29 -10.94
CA ALA A 147 11.86 4.22 -12.07
C ALA A 147 10.52 4.36 -12.81
N TRP A 148 9.54 3.48 -12.54
CA TRP A 148 8.31 3.47 -13.30
C TRP A 148 7.48 4.73 -13.01
N PRO A 149 7.06 5.50 -14.04
CA PRO A 149 6.42 6.79 -13.81
C PRO A 149 5.09 6.73 -13.06
N LEU A 150 4.36 5.61 -13.05
CA LEU A 150 3.16 5.46 -12.20
C LEU A 150 3.46 5.60 -10.69
N GLY A 151 4.73 5.51 -10.29
CA GLY A 151 5.16 5.84 -8.93
C GLY A 151 5.06 7.33 -8.59
N SER A 152 4.80 8.21 -9.56
CA SER A 152 4.80 9.65 -9.34
C SER A 152 3.73 10.09 -8.35
N GLU A 153 2.52 9.57 -8.45
CA GLU A 153 1.44 9.88 -7.51
C GLU A 153 1.80 9.50 -6.06
N PRO A 154 2.12 8.22 -5.74
CA PRO A 154 2.47 7.83 -4.36
C PRO A 154 3.71 8.51 -3.77
N VAL A 155 4.61 9.05 -4.60
CA VAL A 155 5.82 9.76 -4.15
C VAL A 155 5.55 11.26 -3.94
N ASN A 156 4.81 11.90 -4.86
CA ASN A 156 4.57 13.36 -4.85
C ASN A 156 3.30 13.77 -4.11
N TYR A 157 2.27 12.94 -4.05
CA TYR A 157 1.05 13.24 -3.31
C TYR A 157 1.18 12.66 -1.90
N ILE A 158 1.35 13.52 -0.88
CA ILE A 158 1.75 13.07 0.45
C ILE A 158 0.71 12.09 1.04
N SER A 159 -0.58 12.35 0.90
CA SER A 159 -1.66 11.48 1.39
C SER A 159 -1.78 10.16 0.62
N SER A 160 -1.23 10.11 -0.61
CA SER A 160 -1.04 8.85 -1.33
C SER A 160 0.01 7.93 -0.67
N ARG A 161 0.65 8.36 0.44
CA ARG A 161 1.34 7.46 1.40
C ARG A 161 0.46 6.27 1.79
N SER A 162 -0.86 6.43 1.80
CA SER A 162 -1.79 5.33 2.03
C SER A 162 -1.65 4.20 1.01
N GLU A 163 -1.41 4.51 -0.26
CA GLU A 163 -1.13 3.52 -1.31
C GLU A 163 0.27 2.93 -1.16
N SER A 164 1.27 3.77 -0.89
CA SER A 164 2.67 3.33 -0.71
C SER A 164 2.83 2.34 0.45
N LEU A 165 2.19 2.61 1.59
CA LEU A 165 2.18 1.72 2.75
C LEU A 165 1.31 0.48 2.50
N ALA A 166 0.18 0.62 1.80
CA ALA A 166 -0.62 -0.54 1.42
C ALA A 166 0.20 -1.50 0.55
N ALA A 167 0.87 -0.99 -0.49
CA ALA A 167 1.78 -1.75 -1.34
C ALA A 167 2.92 -2.40 -0.53
N LEU A 168 3.52 -1.67 0.41
CA LEU A 168 4.59 -2.16 1.28
C LEU A 168 4.16 -3.40 2.04
N PHE A 169 3.05 -3.30 2.77
CA PHE A 169 2.56 -4.40 3.58
C PHE A 169 2.03 -5.55 2.71
N TYR A 170 1.42 -5.26 1.56
CA TYR A 170 0.95 -6.27 0.61
C TYR A 170 2.10 -7.12 0.06
N LEU A 171 3.13 -6.44 -0.48
CA LEU A 171 4.32 -7.08 -1.03
C LEU A 171 5.09 -7.84 0.05
N LEU A 172 5.21 -7.24 1.25
CA LEU A 172 5.86 -7.88 2.39
C LEU A 172 5.13 -9.16 2.80
N THR A 173 3.79 -9.14 2.88
CA THR A 173 2.98 -10.33 3.16
C THR A 173 3.19 -11.40 2.09
N MET A 174 3.13 -11.07 0.81
CA MET A 174 3.34 -12.04 -0.27
C MET A 174 4.75 -12.64 -0.26
N ALA A 175 5.78 -11.82 -0.05
CA ALA A 175 7.17 -12.27 0.04
C ALA A 175 7.41 -13.16 1.27
N LEU A 176 6.92 -12.75 2.44
CA LEU A 176 7.01 -13.56 3.66
C LEU A 176 6.22 -14.87 3.54
N TYR A 177 5.07 -14.87 2.87
CA TYR A 177 4.30 -16.07 2.61
C TYR A 177 5.12 -17.09 1.81
N VAL A 178 5.76 -16.68 0.71
CA VAL A 178 6.64 -17.57 -0.06
C VAL A 178 7.85 -18.01 0.75
N ALA A 179 8.53 -17.07 1.43
CA ALA A 179 9.73 -17.35 2.23
C ALA A 179 9.46 -18.30 3.41
N ALA A 180 8.31 -18.15 4.09
CA ALA A 180 7.90 -19.01 5.20
C ALA A 180 7.69 -20.45 4.74
N GLN A 181 7.20 -20.65 3.51
CA GLN A 181 6.93 -21.97 2.94
C GLN A 181 8.19 -22.65 2.41
N THR A 182 9.07 -21.91 1.73
CA THR A 182 10.32 -22.46 1.20
C THR A 182 11.36 -22.73 2.28
N GLY A 183 11.41 -21.88 3.31
CA GLY A 183 12.34 -22.00 4.43
C GLY A 183 11.80 -22.71 5.67
N GLN A 184 10.51 -23.09 5.68
CA GLN A 184 9.79 -23.65 6.85
C GLN A 184 10.00 -22.82 8.14
N SER A 185 10.01 -21.49 8.01
CA SER A 185 10.35 -20.58 9.11
C SER A 185 9.12 -20.10 9.86
N ARG A 186 8.98 -20.50 11.13
CA ARG A 186 7.89 -20.02 12.02
C ARG A 186 7.95 -18.50 12.23
N ARG A 187 9.14 -17.91 12.22
CA ARG A 187 9.31 -16.45 12.35
C ARG A 187 8.72 -15.72 11.14
N MET A 188 9.02 -16.19 9.92
CA MET A 188 8.48 -15.60 8.69
C MET A 188 6.97 -15.80 8.58
N TYR A 189 6.47 -16.96 9.04
CA TYR A 189 5.03 -17.24 9.09
C TYR A 189 4.29 -16.21 9.94
N TRP A 190 4.75 -15.93 11.17
CA TRP A 190 4.09 -14.91 12.01
C TRP A 190 4.28 -13.50 11.48
N ALA A 191 5.47 -13.17 10.97
CA ALA A 191 5.73 -11.87 10.34
C ALA A 191 4.80 -11.61 9.15
N CYS A 192 4.45 -12.64 8.36
CA CYS A 192 3.51 -12.54 7.24
C CYS A 192 2.15 -12.01 7.69
N TRP A 193 1.62 -12.54 8.80
CA TRP A 193 0.32 -12.18 9.34
C TRP A 193 0.33 -10.82 10.03
N LEU A 194 1.43 -10.47 10.70
CA LEU A 194 1.62 -9.13 11.23
C LEU A 194 1.66 -8.09 10.10
N ALA A 195 2.37 -8.37 9.01
CA ALA A 195 2.40 -7.50 7.83
C ALA A 195 0.99 -7.33 7.22
N MET A 196 0.21 -8.41 7.10
CA MET A 196 -1.16 -8.32 6.58
C MET A 196 -2.05 -7.45 7.48
N GLY A 197 -1.97 -7.64 8.80
CA GLY A 197 -2.68 -6.82 9.78
C GLY A 197 -2.31 -5.33 9.65
N ALA A 198 -1.02 -5.02 9.54
CA ALA A 198 -0.54 -3.65 9.31
C ALA A 198 -1.07 -3.04 7.99
N GLY A 199 -1.13 -3.83 6.91
CA GLY A 199 -1.73 -3.42 5.64
C GLY A 199 -3.21 -3.05 5.77
N LEU A 200 -4.00 -3.89 6.45
CA LEU A 200 -5.42 -3.65 6.72
C LEU A 200 -5.65 -2.38 7.57
N LEU A 201 -4.75 -2.10 8.52
CA LEU A 201 -4.78 -0.91 9.37
C LEU A 201 -4.27 0.37 8.66
N THR A 202 -3.73 0.23 7.45
CA THR A 202 -3.33 1.34 6.58
C THR A 202 -4.41 1.66 5.57
N LYS A 203 -4.91 0.64 4.86
CA LYS A 203 -5.88 0.79 3.77
C LYS A 203 -6.72 -0.48 3.59
N SER A 204 -8.01 -0.30 3.36
CA SER A 204 -8.97 -1.40 3.21
C SER A 204 -8.71 -2.30 2.00
N THR A 205 -7.98 -1.84 0.98
CA THR A 205 -7.61 -2.64 -0.20
C THR A 205 -6.79 -3.89 0.16
N GLY A 206 -6.14 -3.90 1.34
CA GLY A 206 -5.48 -5.08 1.90
C GLY A 206 -6.41 -6.27 2.13
N ILE A 207 -7.74 -6.07 2.17
CA ILE A 207 -8.74 -7.14 2.31
C ILE A 207 -8.72 -8.14 1.14
N THR A 208 -8.09 -7.78 0.02
CA THR A 208 -7.89 -8.66 -1.13
C THR A 208 -6.75 -9.68 -0.96
N LEU A 209 -5.90 -9.53 0.08
CA LEU A 209 -4.76 -10.42 0.34
C LEU A 209 -5.11 -11.91 0.41
N PRO A 210 -6.20 -12.36 1.07
CA PRO A 210 -6.56 -13.78 1.08
C PRO A 210 -6.72 -14.38 -0.31
N ALA A 211 -7.38 -13.65 -1.21
CA ALA A 211 -7.55 -14.08 -2.60
C ALA A 211 -6.22 -14.09 -3.35
N SER A 212 -5.39 -13.05 -3.19
CA SER A 212 -4.08 -12.98 -3.84
C SER A 212 -3.10 -14.04 -3.35
N LEU A 213 -3.13 -14.38 -2.05
CA LEU A 213 -2.33 -15.47 -1.49
C LEU A 213 -2.81 -16.84 -2.00
N LEU A 214 -4.12 -17.03 -2.16
CA LEU A 214 -4.68 -18.24 -2.77
C LEU A 214 -4.23 -18.38 -4.22
N LEU A 215 -4.31 -17.31 -5.02
CA LEU A 215 -3.83 -17.30 -6.41
C LEU A 215 -2.32 -17.58 -6.49
N LEU A 216 -1.54 -16.99 -5.58
CA LEU A 216 -0.10 -17.22 -5.48
C LEU A 216 0.21 -18.69 -5.13
N ASP A 217 -0.53 -19.30 -4.20
CA ASP A 217 -0.36 -20.71 -3.85
C ASP A 217 -0.71 -21.59 -5.06
N ILE A 218 -1.86 -21.37 -5.68
CA ILE A 218 -2.31 -22.10 -6.88
C ILE A 218 -1.22 -22.06 -7.96
N ALA A 219 -0.76 -20.87 -8.35
CA ALA A 219 0.15 -20.72 -9.48
C ALA A 219 1.60 -21.12 -9.17
N VAL A 220 2.13 -20.75 -7.99
CA VAL A 220 3.57 -20.85 -7.71
C VAL A 220 3.91 -22.03 -6.80
N ILE A 221 3.15 -22.23 -5.73
CA ILE A 221 3.52 -23.17 -4.66
C ILE A 221 2.95 -24.56 -4.93
N SER A 222 1.64 -24.66 -5.11
CA SER A 222 0.92 -25.88 -5.44
C SER A 222 0.98 -26.21 -6.93
N ARG A 223 1.28 -25.24 -7.81
CA ARG A 223 1.47 -25.43 -9.26
C ARG A 223 0.28 -26.15 -9.91
N PHE A 224 -0.93 -25.67 -9.61
CA PHE A 224 -2.21 -26.22 -10.07
C PHE A 224 -2.52 -27.66 -9.61
N ASP A 225 -1.75 -28.23 -8.67
CA ASP A 225 -2.12 -29.47 -7.99
C ASP A 225 -3.16 -29.20 -6.88
N PHE A 226 -4.42 -29.52 -7.19
CA PHE A 226 -5.54 -29.30 -6.27
C PHE A 226 -5.48 -30.16 -5.01
N ARG A 227 -4.90 -31.37 -5.05
CA ARG A 227 -4.75 -32.22 -3.86
C ARG A 227 -3.76 -31.58 -2.90
N ARG A 228 -2.65 -31.08 -3.45
CA ARG A 228 -1.64 -30.34 -2.69
C ARG A 228 -2.22 -29.05 -2.12
N LEU A 229 -3.00 -28.30 -2.89
CA LEU A 229 -3.67 -27.09 -2.41
C LEU A 229 -4.61 -27.40 -1.24
N GLN A 230 -5.48 -28.39 -1.39
CA GLN A 230 -6.47 -28.78 -0.38
C GLN A 230 -5.81 -29.12 0.97
N ALA A 231 -4.68 -29.86 0.94
CA ALA A 231 -3.92 -30.19 2.15
C ALA A 231 -3.30 -28.97 2.86
N ARG A 232 -3.22 -27.81 2.18
CA ARG A 232 -2.59 -26.58 2.68
C ARG A 232 -3.60 -25.53 3.14
N LEU A 233 -4.85 -25.56 2.66
CA LEU A 233 -5.86 -24.53 2.88
C LEU A 233 -6.01 -24.15 4.36
N LEU A 234 -6.20 -25.13 5.24
CA LEU A 234 -6.43 -24.87 6.65
C LEU A 234 -5.22 -24.21 7.32
N ARG A 235 -4.01 -24.69 7.06
CA ARG A 235 -2.79 -24.19 7.73
C ARG A 235 -2.31 -22.85 7.16
N TRP A 236 -2.38 -22.67 5.84
CA TRP A 236 -1.72 -21.56 5.17
C TRP A 236 -2.68 -20.44 4.74
N HIS A 237 -3.97 -20.71 4.62
CA HIS A 237 -4.95 -19.72 4.16
C HIS A 237 -5.95 -19.33 5.25
N MET A 238 -6.31 -20.22 6.18
CA MET A 238 -7.23 -19.86 7.28
C MET A 238 -6.82 -18.57 8.03
N PRO A 239 -5.54 -18.34 8.39
CA PRO A 239 -5.17 -17.13 9.11
C PRO A 239 -5.46 -15.84 8.34
N SER A 240 -5.27 -15.82 7.01
CA SER A 240 -5.54 -14.62 6.21
C SER A 240 -7.03 -14.30 6.16
N TRP A 241 -7.88 -15.32 5.99
CA TRP A 241 -9.33 -15.18 6.04
C TRP A 241 -9.82 -14.75 7.42
N LEU A 242 -9.24 -15.27 8.51
CA LEU A 242 -9.57 -14.84 9.87
C LEU A 242 -9.21 -13.37 10.10
N LEU A 243 -8.04 -12.92 9.65
CA LEU A 243 -7.63 -11.51 9.74
C LEU A 243 -8.55 -10.60 8.91
N ALA A 244 -8.91 -11.00 7.69
CA ALA A 244 -9.82 -10.26 6.84
C ALA A 244 -11.22 -10.14 7.48
N THR A 245 -11.75 -11.23 8.03
CA THR A 245 -13.03 -11.25 8.75
C THR A 245 -12.98 -10.43 10.03
N GLY A 246 -11.89 -10.50 10.80
CA GLY A 246 -11.69 -9.70 12.00
C GLY A 246 -11.67 -8.20 11.67
N TYR A 247 -10.94 -7.80 10.62
CA TYR A 247 -10.95 -6.43 10.12
C TYR A 247 -12.35 -6.00 9.65
N LEU A 248 -13.03 -6.82 8.86
CA LEU A 248 -14.38 -6.52 8.39
C LEU A 248 -15.36 -6.33 9.57
N THR A 249 -15.26 -7.17 10.60
CA THR A 249 -16.06 -7.07 11.82
C THR A 249 -15.80 -5.74 12.53
N LEU A 250 -14.53 -5.34 12.65
CA LEU A 250 -14.15 -4.05 13.23
C LEU A 250 -14.74 -2.87 12.44
N ILE A 251 -14.65 -2.91 11.10
CA ILE A 251 -15.17 -1.85 10.22
C ILE A 251 -16.71 -1.79 10.20
N ILE A 252 -17.38 -2.91 10.47
CA ILE A 252 -18.83 -2.94 10.70
C ILE A 252 -19.15 -2.30 12.05
N GLN A 253 -18.45 -2.70 13.11
CA GLN A 253 -18.69 -2.23 14.48
C GLN A 253 -18.43 -0.72 14.66
N ASN A 254 -17.44 -0.16 13.96
CA ASN A 254 -17.18 1.28 13.99
C ASN A 254 -18.13 2.10 13.07
N GLY A 255 -19.11 1.46 12.43
CA GLY A 255 -20.13 2.09 11.60
C GLY A 255 -19.63 2.65 10.27
N PHE A 256 -18.35 2.47 9.90
CA PHE A 256 -17.82 2.97 8.64
C PHE A 256 -18.48 2.29 7.43
N LEU A 257 -18.61 0.96 7.45
CA LEU A 257 -19.21 0.22 6.33
C LEU A 257 -20.68 0.60 6.14
N GLY A 258 -21.44 0.71 7.22
CA GLY A 258 -22.86 1.09 7.17
C GLY A 258 -23.06 2.49 6.58
N ARG A 259 -22.28 3.48 7.01
CA ARG A 259 -22.33 4.85 6.45
C ARG A 259 -21.96 4.88 4.97
N SER A 260 -20.93 4.12 4.58
CA SER A 260 -20.45 4.06 3.19
C SER A 260 -21.47 3.43 2.24
N LEU A 261 -22.19 2.39 2.70
CA LEU A 261 -23.22 1.72 1.90
C LEU A 261 -24.57 2.45 1.91
N GLY A 262 -24.87 3.21 2.97
CA GLY A 262 -26.14 3.94 3.12
C GLY A 262 -26.24 5.22 2.28
N ALA A 263 -25.13 5.72 1.74
CA ALA A 263 -25.09 6.90 0.88
C ALA A 263 -24.16 6.65 -0.33
N PRO A 264 -24.53 5.72 -1.23
CA PRO A 264 -23.73 5.45 -2.42
C PRO A 264 -23.68 6.70 -3.31
N VAL A 265 -22.49 7.04 -3.80
CA VAL A 265 -22.29 8.20 -4.70
C VAL A 265 -23.08 8.05 -6.00
N ARG A 266 -23.24 6.80 -6.48
CA ARG A 266 -23.98 6.41 -7.68
C ARG A 266 -24.47 4.98 -7.53
N ASP A 267 -25.51 4.60 -8.29
CA ASP A 267 -26.01 3.22 -8.25
C ASP A 267 -25.01 2.22 -8.83
N GLY A 268 -25.25 0.93 -8.56
CA GLY A 268 -24.33 -0.14 -8.94
C GLY A 268 -24.10 -0.26 -10.45
N TRP A 269 -25.10 0.08 -11.28
CA TRP A 269 -24.97 0.00 -12.73
C TRP A 269 -24.07 1.13 -13.26
N HIS A 270 -24.33 2.37 -12.84
CA HIS A 270 -23.48 3.50 -13.19
C HIS A 270 -22.05 3.34 -12.66
N GLN A 271 -21.91 2.79 -11.44
CA GLN A 271 -20.60 2.44 -10.88
C GLN A 271 -19.87 1.42 -11.75
N LEU A 272 -20.52 0.31 -12.11
CA LEU A 272 -19.90 -0.75 -12.92
C LEU A 272 -19.43 -0.22 -14.28
N LEU A 273 -20.31 0.47 -15.00
CA LEU A 273 -19.98 1.01 -16.33
C LEU A 273 -18.87 2.05 -16.24
N THR A 274 -18.89 2.94 -15.25
CA THR A 274 -17.84 3.94 -15.10
C THR A 274 -16.50 3.31 -14.73
N GLN A 275 -16.48 2.35 -13.80
CA GLN A 275 -15.24 1.68 -13.36
C GLN A 275 -14.63 0.78 -14.43
N SER A 276 -15.42 0.24 -15.34
CA SER A 276 -14.89 -0.53 -16.47
C SER A 276 -13.93 0.29 -17.35
N LYS A 277 -14.15 1.61 -17.46
CA LYS A 277 -13.27 2.54 -18.16
C LYS A 277 -11.94 2.76 -17.45
N ALA A 278 -11.90 2.59 -16.13
CA ALA A 278 -10.66 2.71 -15.38
C ALA A 278 -9.69 1.58 -15.74
N VAL A 279 -10.19 0.38 -16.05
CA VAL A 279 -9.33 -0.78 -16.38
C VAL A 279 -8.46 -0.49 -17.61
N GLY A 280 -9.06 -0.09 -18.74
CA GLY A 280 -8.27 0.19 -19.93
C GLY A 280 -7.42 1.46 -19.80
N TYR A 281 -7.87 2.47 -19.07
CA TYR A 281 -7.03 3.62 -18.70
C TYR A 281 -5.76 3.21 -17.93
N TYR A 282 -5.87 2.38 -16.90
CA TYR A 282 -4.70 1.92 -16.16
C TYR A 282 -3.83 0.95 -16.97
N VAL A 283 -4.41 0.14 -17.88
CA VAL A 283 -3.62 -0.64 -18.85
C VAL A 283 -2.84 0.28 -19.79
N HIS A 284 -3.44 1.37 -20.26
CA HIS A 284 -2.75 2.38 -21.08
C HIS A 284 -1.57 2.98 -20.31
N LEU A 285 -1.78 3.44 -19.08
CA LEU A 285 -0.70 4.03 -18.28
C LEU A 285 0.41 3.03 -17.93
N LEU A 286 0.10 1.73 -17.84
CA LEU A 286 1.10 0.67 -17.65
C LEU A 286 2.00 0.46 -18.88
N VAL A 287 1.59 0.93 -20.07
CA VAL A 287 2.38 0.79 -21.31
C VAL A 287 2.98 2.14 -21.72
N LEU A 288 2.19 3.21 -21.63
CA LEU A 288 2.51 4.58 -22.03
C LEU A 288 2.08 5.55 -20.92
N PRO A 289 2.90 5.75 -19.87
CA PRO A 289 2.57 6.62 -18.75
C PRO A 289 2.73 8.10 -19.13
N THR A 290 1.82 8.60 -19.94
CA THR A 290 1.73 10.01 -20.36
C THR A 290 0.55 10.69 -19.68
N ASN A 291 0.61 12.01 -19.52
CA ASN A 291 -0.46 12.82 -18.91
C ASN A 291 -0.91 12.33 -17.52
N LEU A 292 0.05 11.94 -16.68
CA LEU A 292 -0.23 11.50 -15.32
C LEU A 292 -0.92 12.62 -14.54
N SER A 293 -2.05 12.29 -13.93
CA SER A 293 -2.83 13.17 -13.07
C SER A 293 -3.23 12.39 -11.83
N VAL A 294 -3.20 13.05 -10.68
CA VAL A 294 -3.76 12.52 -9.42
C VAL A 294 -5.28 12.43 -9.46
N GLU A 295 -5.91 13.17 -10.37
CA GLU A 295 -7.35 13.14 -10.60
C GLU A 295 -7.63 13.00 -12.11
N PRO A 296 -7.53 11.79 -12.66
CA PRO A 296 -7.96 11.55 -14.03
C PRO A 296 -9.48 11.74 -14.14
N GLN A 297 -9.91 12.57 -15.09
CA GLN A 297 -11.33 12.84 -15.28
C GLN A 297 -12.02 11.66 -15.96
N PHE A 298 -12.87 10.95 -15.22
CA PHE A 298 -13.79 9.97 -15.78
C PHE A 298 -15.21 10.52 -15.77
N GLN A 299 -15.79 10.69 -16.96
CA GLN A 299 -17.22 10.99 -17.05
C GLN A 299 -18.04 9.79 -16.55
N GLU A 300 -19.10 10.06 -15.80
CA GLU A 300 -20.04 9.03 -15.38
C GLU A 300 -20.73 8.41 -16.60
N GLN A 301 -20.99 7.10 -16.54
CA GLN A 301 -21.62 6.37 -17.63
C GLN A 301 -22.83 5.57 -17.14
N GLY A 302 -24.01 5.84 -17.71
CA GLY A 302 -25.23 5.06 -17.47
C GLY A 302 -25.60 4.07 -18.58
N VAL A 303 -24.97 4.19 -19.76
CA VAL A 303 -25.27 3.36 -20.94
C VAL A 303 -23.99 2.72 -21.47
N VAL A 304 -24.08 1.47 -21.90
CA VAL A 304 -22.98 0.77 -22.58
C VAL A 304 -22.61 1.54 -23.85
N SER A 305 -21.35 1.93 -23.97
CA SER A 305 -20.81 2.71 -25.08
C SER A 305 -19.51 2.09 -25.61
N ALA A 306 -19.04 2.54 -26.77
CA ALA A 306 -17.73 2.13 -27.28
C ALA A 306 -16.60 2.45 -26.29
N ALA A 307 -16.71 3.55 -25.55
CA ALA A 307 -15.78 3.89 -24.47
C ALA A 307 -15.80 2.86 -23.33
N VAL A 308 -16.97 2.38 -22.91
CA VAL A 308 -17.09 1.29 -21.92
C VAL A 308 -16.48 0.00 -22.45
N LEU A 309 -16.85 -0.38 -23.67
CA LEU A 309 -16.39 -1.64 -24.29
C LEU A 309 -14.88 -1.62 -24.58
N GLY A 310 -14.34 -0.46 -24.93
CA GLY A 310 -12.91 -0.23 -25.12
C GLY A 310 -12.16 0.09 -23.83
N GLY A 311 -12.80 0.00 -22.65
CA GLY A 311 -12.15 0.24 -21.36
C GLY A 311 -11.59 1.66 -21.20
N GLY A 312 -12.24 2.68 -21.79
CA GLY A 312 -11.79 4.06 -21.72
C GLY A 312 -10.66 4.43 -22.68
N LEU A 313 -10.11 3.47 -23.44
CA LEU A 313 -9.06 3.73 -24.45
C LEU A 313 -9.57 4.51 -25.67
N LEU A 314 -10.89 4.51 -25.88
CA LEU A 314 -11.57 5.18 -26.98
C LEU A 314 -12.28 6.48 -26.53
N ALA A 315 -12.03 6.92 -25.30
CA ALA A 315 -12.65 8.09 -24.68
C ALA A 315 -11.69 9.28 -24.63
#